data_AF-A0A7W9FXY5-F1
#
_entry.id   AF-A0A7W9FXY5-F1
#
_cell.length_a   1.000
_cell.length_b   1.000
_cell.length_c   1.000
_cell.angle_alpha   90.00
_cell.angle_beta   90.00
_cell.angle_gamma   90.00
#
_symmetry.space_group_name_H-M   'P 1'
#
loop_
_entity.id
_entity.type
_entity.pdbx_description
1 polymer ?
#
loop_
_entity_poly.entity_id
_entity_poly.type
_entity_poly.pdbx_seq_one_letter_code
_entity_poly.pdbx_strand_id
1 'polypeptide(L)' 'MADAAVIGVPDPTWRQAVKAVVVLKLDAAATTDDLIEHVRAQVASYKKPGVRRPRDAGLGISRAW' A
#
# COMPACT_ATOMS: atom_id res chain seq x y z
N MET A 1 -7.10 1.71 11.21
CA MET A 1 -7.64 1.52 9.85
C MET A 1 -9.14 1.38 9.93
N ALA A 2 -9.87 2.02 9.02
CA ALA A 2 -11.30 1.81 8.81
C ALA A 2 -11.54 0.71 7.76
N ASP A 3 -10.76 0.73 6.68
CA ASP A 3 -10.79 -0.29 5.62
C ASP A 3 -9.43 -0.40 4.91
N ALA A 4 -9.20 -1.49 4.18
CA ALA A 4 -8.00 -1.69 3.38
C ALA A 4 -8.23 -2.64 2.19
N ALA A 5 -7.62 -2.31 1.05
CA ALA A 5 -7.58 -3.16 -0.13
C ALA A 5 -6.14 -3.42 -0.56
N VAL A 6 -5.86 -4.64 -1.04
CA VAL A 6 -4.54 -5.05 -1.53
C VAL A 6 -4.65 -5.46 -3.00
N ILE A 7 -3.78 -4.90 -3.83
CA ILE A 7 -3.74 -5.19 -5.27
C ILE A 7 -2.32 -5.51 -5.72
N GLY A 8 -2.21 -6.34 -6.75
CA GLY A 8 -0.98 -6.52 -7.52
C GLY A 8 -0.79 -5.32 -8.45
N VAL A 9 0.42 -4.76 -8.47
CA VAL A 9 0.81 -3.76 -9.46
C VAL A 9 1.99 -4.27 -10.28
N PRO A 10 2.11 -3.89 -11.57
CA PRO A 10 3.24 -4.28 -12.39
C PRO A 10 4.58 -3.92 -11.74
N ASP A 11 5.51 -4.88 -11.73
CA ASP A 11 6.83 -4.70 -11.17
C ASP A 11 7.90 -5.33 -12.06
N PRO A 12 8.99 -4.62 -12.41
CA PRO A 12 10.01 -5.15 -13.32
C PRO A 12 10.87 -6.26 -12.69
N THR A 13 10.95 -6.34 -11.36
CA THR A 13 11.75 -7.34 -10.66
C THR A 13 10.92 -8.58 -10.34
N TRP A 14 9.67 -8.39 -9.91
CA TRP A 14 8.83 -9.45 -9.36
C TRP A 14 7.65 -9.83 -10.26
N ARG A 15 7.55 -9.24 -11.47
CA ARG A 15 6.36 -9.21 -12.36
C ARG A 15 5.15 -8.53 -11.74
N GLN A 16 4.87 -8.78 -10.47
CA GLN A 16 3.84 -8.18 -9.65
C GLN A 16 4.41 -7.81 -8.28
N ALA A 17 4.11 -6.60 -7.80
CA ALA A 17 4.39 -6.17 -6.44
C ALA A 17 3.08 -5.96 -5.66
N VAL A 18 3.14 -6.16 -4.34
CA VAL A 18 2.02 -5.92 -3.43
C VAL A 18 1.90 -4.42 -3.15
N LYS A 19 0.71 -3.85 -3.40
CA LYS A 19 0.35 -2.47 -3.04
C LYS A 19 -0.91 -2.46 -2.18
N ALA A 20 -0.93 -1.65 -1.14
CA ALA A 20 -2.08 -1.46 -0.27
C ALA A 20 -2.66 -0.06 -0.45
N VAL A 21 -3.99 0.02 -0.48
CA VAL A 21 -4.77 1.25 -0.34
C VAL A 21 -5.46 1.16 1.01
N VAL A 22 -5.31 2.19 1.84
CA VAL A 22 -5.73 2.17 3.24
C VAL A 22 -6.58 3.40 3.53
N VAL A 23 -7.75 3.16 4.13
CA VAL A 23 -8.61 4.22 4.67
C VAL A 23 -8.40 4.29 6.17
N LEU A 24 -7.99 5.45 6.67
CA LEU A 24 -7.84 5.69 8.10
C LEU A 24 -9.21 5.99 8.73
N LYS A 25 -9.34 5.71 10.04
CA LYS A 25 -10.51 6.15 10.80
C LYS A 25 -10.48 7.67 10.92
N LEU A 26 -11.64 8.29 11.21
CA LEU A 26 -11.69 9.71 11.53
C LEU A 26 -10.71 10.02 12.66
N ASP A 27 -9.98 11.13 12.51
CA ASP A 27 -8.94 11.62 13.43
C ASP A 27 -7.72 10.69 13.64
N ALA A 28 -7.62 9.59 12.90
CA ALA A 28 -6.45 8.72 12.94
C ALA A 28 -5.39 9.21 11.94
N ALA A 29 -4.13 9.23 12.39
CA ALA A 29 -2.97 9.48 11.55
C ALA A 29 -2.08 8.24 11.52
N ALA A 30 -1.58 7.89 10.34
CA ALA A 30 -0.55 6.87 10.15
C ALA A 30 0.25 7.22 8.90
N THR A 31 1.56 7.02 8.96
CA THR A 31 2.44 7.16 7.81
C THR A 31 2.51 5.85 7.03
N THR A 32 3.01 5.90 5.80
CA THR A 32 3.28 4.70 5.01
C THR A 32 4.21 3.74 5.73
N ASP A 33 5.22 4.25 6.45
CA ASP A 33 6.20 3.42 7.15
C ASP A 33 5.57 2.68 8.34
N ASP A 34 4.73 3.39 9.13
CA ASP A 34 3.97 2.80 10.24
C ASP A 34 3.15 1.59 9.77
N LEU A 35 2.49 1.72 8.63
CA LEU A 35 1.64 0.66 8.06
C LEU A 35 2.45 -0.52 7.53
N ILE A 36 3.61 -0.26 6.92
CA ILE A 36 4.50 -1.31 6.42
C ILE A 36 5.10 -2.09 7.58
N GLU A 37 5.55 -1.42 8.64
CA GLU A 37 6.12 -2.08 9.81
C GLU A 37 5.06 -2.89 10.57
N HIS A 38 3.84 -2.35 10.68
CA HIS A 38 2.70 -3.09 11.22
C HIS A 38 2.46 -4.43 10.50
N VAL A 39 2.49 -4.44 9.16
CA VAL A 39 2.30 -5.67 8.36
C VAL A 39 3.53 -6.58 8.46
N ARG A 40 4.75 -6.01 8.46
CA ARG A 40 6.00 -6.77 8.57
C ARG A 40 6.06 -7.65 9.81
N ALA A 41 5.52 -7.18 10.93
CA ALA A 41 5.47 -7.95 12.18
C ALA A 41 4.54 -9.18 12.12
N GLN A 42 3.65 -9.27 11.13
CA GLN A 42 2.58 -10.29 11.07
C GLN A 42 2.76 -11.29 9.93
N VAL A 43 3.47 -10.92 8.86
CA VAL A 43 3.64 -11.77 7.68
C VAL A 43 5.07 -11.77 7.17
N ALA A 44 5.42 -12.79 6.37
CA ALA A 44 6.72 -12.86 5.72
C ALA A 44 6.99 -11.61 4.86
N SER A 45 8.25 -11.15 4.85
CA SER A 45 8.63 -9.85 4.27
C SER A 45 8.34 -9.72 2.77
N TYR A 46 8.17 -10.79 2.01
CA TYR A 46 7.80 -10.72 0.59
C TYR A 46 6.29 -10.49 0.37
N LYS A 47 5.44 -10.70 1.39
CA LYS A 47 3.99 -10.47 1.32
C LYS A 47 3.59 -9.05 1.71
N LYS A 48 4.49 -8.29 2.32
CA LYS A 48 4.18 -6.94 2.80
C LYS A 48 4.13 -5.93 1.63
N PRO A 49 3.27 -4.91 1.71
CA PRO A 49 3.30 -3.80 0.76
C PRO A 49 4.66 -3.09 0.78
N GLY A 50 5.12 -2.63 -0.39
CA GLY A 50 6.37 -1.88 -0.52
C GLY A 50 6.15 -0.40 -0.85
N VAL A 51 7.11 0.46 -0.47
CA VAL A 51 7.14 1.86 -0.92
C VAL A 51 7.64 1.88 -2.38
N ARG A 52 6.71 1.99 -3.33
CA ARG A 52 7.04 2.12 -4.76
C ARG A 52 6.41 3.40 -5.30
N ARG A 53 7.22 4.26 -5.91
CA ARG A 53 6.72 5.45 -6.59
C ARG A 53 6.10 5.07 -7.94
N PRO A 54 4.96 5.67 -8.33
CA PRO A 54 4.44 5.51 -9.69
C PRO A 54 5.49 5.98 -10.69
N ARG A 55 5.74 5.21 -11.75
CA ARG A 55 6.38 5.71 -12.99
C ARG A 55 5.28 5.73 -14.05
N ASP A 56 4.97 6.91 -14.55
CA ASP A 56 4.08 7.25 -15.66
C ASP A 56 3.03 6.20 -16.06
N ALA A 57 1.84 6.30 -15.47
CA ALA A 57 0.55 5.93 -16.07
C ALA A 57 -0.56 6.17 -15.05
N GLY A 58 -1.44 7.15 -15.32
CA GLY A 58 -2.90 7.01 -15.28
C GLY A 58 -3.64 6.38 -14.09
N LEU A 59 -3.00 5.99 -12.98
CA LEU A 59 -3.70 5.69 -11.74
C LEU A 59 -3.98 7.03 -11.05
N GLY A 60 -5.01 7.70 -11.57
CA GLY A 60 -5.76 8.67 -10.82
C GLY A 60 -6.29 7.98 -9.56
N ILE A 61 -5.51 8.04 -8.49
CA ILE A 61 -6.11 8.13 -7.16
C ILE A 61 -6.69 9.55 -7.10
N SER A 62 -7.80 9.75 -7.83
CA SER A 62 -8.71 10.82 -7.48
C SER A 62 -8.99 10.62 -6.00
N ARG A 63 -8.76 11.67 -5.25
CA ARG A 63 -9.18 11.83 -3.87
C ARG A 63 -10.62 11.32 -3.77
N ALA A 64 -10.78 10.09 -3.31
CA ALA A 64 -12.06 9.54 -2.93
C ALA A 64 -12.28 10.05 -1.50
N TRP A 65 -13.07 11.13 -1.45
CA TRP A 65 -13.48 11.97 -0.31
C TRP A 65 -12.46 13.07 0.10
#